data_AF-A0A6B3IFW5-F1
#
_entry.id   AF-A0A6B3IFW5-F1
#
_cell.length_a   1.000
_cell.length_b   1.000
_cell.length_c   1.000
_cell.angle_alpha   90.00
_cell.angle_beta   90.00
_cell.angle_gamma   90.00
#
_symmetry.space_group_name_H-M   'P 1'
#
loop_
_entity.id
_entity.type
_entity.pdbx_description
1 polymer ?
#
loop_
_entity_poly.entity_id
_entity_poly.type
_entity_poly.pdbx_seq_one_letter_code
_entity_poly.pdbx_strand_id
1 'polypeptide(L)'
;GLPRDPYRLARFGLLGLQPATWVSRRFEGEKARGLFAGLAAHAIAPTSGFATAAIVLVFALAAHENGWPVPRGGSQAISDALASYLREQGGTIRTGSEVKRLDELPPARAYIFDTSPSALARIAGLGSAYSHYR
;
A
#
# COMPACT_ATOMS: atom_id res chain seq x y z
N GLY A 1 -5.65 14.11 19.48
CA GLY A 1 -4.97 14.91 20.51
C GLY A 1 -3.83 15.69 19.88
N LEU A 2 -3.33 16.74 20.54
CA LEU A 2 -2.15 17.46 20.08
C LEU A 2 -0.92 16.52 20.11
N PRO A 3 -0.06 16.54 19.08
CA PRO A 3 1.13 15.70 19.07
C PRO A 3 2.09 16.10 20.18
N ARG A 4 2.81 15.12 20.73
CA ARG A 4 3.80 15.32 21.81
C ARG A 4 4.94 16.27 21.41
N ASP A 5 5.20 16.41 20.11
CA ASP A 5 6.23 17.28 19.58
C ASP A 5 5.69 18.10 18.38
N PRO A 6 5.09 19.28 18.65
CA PRO A 6 4.53 20.12 17.59
C PRO A 6 5.61 20.72 16.69
N TYR A 7 6.84 20.88 17.18
CA TYR A 7 7.96 21.41 16.40
C TYR A 7 8.38 20.42 15.30
N ARG A 8 8.57 19.14 15.63
CA ARG A 8 8.90 18.11 14.64
C ARG A 8 7.77 17.91 13.64
N LEU A 9 6.51 18.00 14.09
CA LEU A 9 5.37 17.99 13.18
C LEU A 9 5.42 19.15 12.19
N ALA A 10 5.63 20.38 12.67
CA ALA A 10 5.72 21.56 11.83
C ALA A 10 6.87 21.44 10.81
N ARG A 11 8.05 20.99 11.26
CA ARG A 11 9.21 20.76 10.40
C ARG A 11 8.94 19.69 9.33
N PHE A 12 8.28 18.59 9.71
CA PHE A 12 7.85 17.58 8.76
C PHE A 12 6.86 18.16 7.75
N GLY A 13 5.85 18.91 8.20
CA GLY A 13 4.85 19.53 7.34
C GLY A 13 5.45 20.51 6.33
N LEU A 14 6.35 21.40 6.76
CA LEU A 14 7.01 22.38 5.89
C LEU A 14 7.76 21.74 4.72
N LEU A 15 8.34 20.55 4.92
CA LEU A 15 9.02 19.79 3.88
C LEU A 15 8.05 18.87 3.13
N GLY A 16 7.14 18.21 3.86
CA GLY A 16 6.25 17.18 3.35
C GLY A 16 5.18 17.71 2.41
N LEU A 17 4.70 18.94 2.61
CA LEU A 17 3.70 19.57 1.74
C LEU A 17 4.25 19.95 0.35
N GLN A 18 5.57 20.01 0.20
CA GLN A 18 6.21 20.34 -1.08
C GLN A 18 6.08 19.20 -2.09
N PRO A 19 6.10 19.50 -3.40
CA PRO A 19 6.31 18.49 -4.42
C PRO A 19 7.63 17.74 -4.22
N ALA A 20 7.63 16.42 -4.37
CA ALA A 20 8.84 15.59 -4.27
C ALA A 20 9.91 16.03 -5.28
N THR A 21 9.50 16.50 -6.45
CA THR A 21 10.39 17.05 -7.49
C THR A 21 11.12 18.34 -7.08
N TRP A 22 10.60 19.10 -6.11
CA TRP A 22 11.30 20.26 -5.57
C TRP A 22 12.31 19.85 -4.52
N VAL A 23 11.92 18.92 -3.64
CA VAL A 23 12.80 18.40 -2.59
C VAL A 23 13.97 17.63 -3.19
N SER A 24 13.76 16.88 -4.27
CA SER A 24 14.82 16.12 -4.94
C SER A 24 15.95 17.00 -5.49
N ARG A 25 15.69 18.29 -5.79
CA ARG A 25 16.71 19.25 -6.24
C ARG A 25 17.77 19.56 -5.18
N ARG A 26 17.48 19.30 -3.90
CA ARG A 26 18.43 19.47 -2.79
C ARG A 26 19.52 18.41 -2.78
N PHE A 27 19.36 17.33 -3.55
CA PHE A 27 20.34 16.25 -3.65
C PHE A 27 21.17 16.39 -4.93
N GLU A 28 22.45 16.10 -4.79
CA GLU A 28 23.41 15.97 -5.89
C GLU A 28 23.49 14.51 -6.35
N GLY A 29 23.65 14.32 -7.67
CA GLY A 29 23.80 13.00 -8.27
C GLY A 29 22.49 12.27 -8.60
N GLU A 30 22.55 11.45 -9.64
CA GLU A 30 21.39 10.73 -10.17
C GLU A 30 20.85 9.68 -9.19
N LYS A 31 21.73 9.04 -8.39
CA LYS A 31 21.32 7.98 -7.45
C LYS A 31 20.36 8.48 -6.37
N ALA A 32 20.69 9.61 -5.74
CA ALA A 32 19.85 10.19 -4.69
C ALA A 32 18.51 10.69 -5.26
N ARG A 33 18.54 11.33 -6.44
CA ARG A 33 17.33 11.78 -7.13
C ARG A 33 16.46 10.60 -7.60
N GLY A 34 17.09 9.52 -8.07
CA GLY A 34 16.43 8.29 -8.48
C GLY A 34 15.73 7.59 -7.31
N LEU A 35 16.41 7.47 -6.16
CA LEU A 35 15.79 6.99 -4.92
C LEU A 35 14.57 7.85 -4.55
N PHE A 36 14.73 9.18 -4.54
CA PHE A 36 13.64 10.10 -4.20
C PHE A 36 12.43 9.96 -5.14
N ALA A 37 12.68 9.83 -6.44
CA ALA A 37 11.65 9.62 -7.44
C ALA A 37 10.93 8.27 -7.25
N GLY A 38 11.67 7.20 -6.97
CA GLY A 38 11.10 5.88 -6.67
C GLY A 38 10.20 5.92 -5.44
N LEU A 39 10.64 6.55 -4.35
CA LEU A 39 9.83 6.72 -3.15
C LEU A 39 8.57 7.56 -3.41
N ALA A 40 8.69 8.62 -4.21
CA ALA A 40 7.55 9.47 -4.57
C ALA A 40 6.52 8.74 -5.44
N ALA A 41 6.98 7.84 -6.32
CA ALA A 41 6.10 7.08 -7.22
C ALA A 41 5.12 6.14 -6.48
N HIS A 42 5.43 5.76 -5.24
CA HIS A 42 4.53 4.99 -4.38
C HIS A 42 3.27 5.76 -3.96
N ALA A 43 3.22 7.08 -4.19
CA ALA A 43 2.00 7.86 -4.02
C ALA A 43 0.92 7.49 -5.06
N ILE A 44 1.27 6.75 -6.13
CA ILE A 44 0.37 6.40 -7.25
C ILE A 44 -0.29 7.67 -7.82
N ALA A 45 0.49 8.75 -7.89
CA ALA A 45 0.08 10.07 -8.32
C ALA A 45 1.27 10.79 -8.97
N PRO A 46 1.05 11.90 -9.71
CA PRO A 46 2.16 12.69 -10.24
C PRO A 46 3.12 13.11 -9.13
N THR A 47 4.42 12.84 -9.29
CA THR A 47 5.46 13.15 -8.29
C THR A 47 5.69 14.64 -8.08
N SER A 48 5.11 15.48 -8.95
CA SER A 48 5.03 16.94 -8.83
C SER A 48 3.81 17.41 -8.02
N GLY A 49 2.95 16.49 -7.56
CA GLY A 49 1.75 16.80 -6.81
C GLY A 49 2.02 17.33 -5.40
N PHE A 50 1.04 18.02 -4.84
CA PHE A 50 1.06 18.49 -3.45
C PHE A 50 1.25 17.33 -2.48
N ALA A 51 2.00 17.56 -1.40
CA ALA A 51 2.26 16.59 -0.34
C ALA A 51 3.04 15.31 -0.75
N THR A 52 3.53 15.20 -1.98
CA THR A 52 4.27 14.01 -2.43
C THR A 52 5.62 13.82 -1.73
N ALA A 53 6.24 14.91 -1.25
CA ALA A 53 7.44 14.81 -0.42
C ALA A 53 7.18 14.15 0.94
N ALA A 54 5.96 14.23 1.49
CA ALA A 54 5.63 13.58 2.74
C ALA A 54 5.76 12.05 2.64
N ILE A 55 5.34 11.46 1.51
CA ILE A 55 5.49 10.03 1.22
C ILE A 55 6.97 9.65 1.19
N VAL A 56 7.79 10.45 0.51
CA VAL A 56 9.24 10.22 0.48
C VAL A 56 9.86 10.29 1.86
N LEU A 57 9.51 11.31 2.65
CA LEU A 57 10.03 11.49 4.00
C LEU A 57 9.66 10.31 4.91
N VAL A 58 8.41 9.84 4.87
CA VAL A 58 7.98 8.69 5.67
C VAL A 58 8.79 7.45 5.32
N PHE A 59 8.91 7.11 4.04
CA PHE A 59 9.67 5.92 3.66
C PHE A 59 11.17 6.05 3.94
N ALA A 60 11.76 7.22 3.66
CA ALA A 60 13.18 7.44 3.89
C ALA A 60 13.53 7.45 5.39
N LEU A 61 12.67 8.03 6.24
CA LEU A 61 12.85 8.01 7.69
C LEU A 61 12.68 6.61 8.26
N ALA A 62 11.66 5.86 7.83
CA ALA A 62 11.48 4.46 8.22
C ALA A 62 12.69 3.60 7.81
N ALA A 63 13.20 3.80 6.60
CA ALA A 63 14.41 3.15 6.11
C ALA A 63 15.64 3.52 6.95
N HIS A 64 15.76 4.78 7.35
CA HIS A 64 16.91 5.26 8.10
C HIS A 64 16.91 4.78 9.55
N GLU A 65 15.74 4.65 10.19
CA GLU A 65 15.63 4.24 11.59
C GLU A 65 16.01 2.77 11.79
N ASN A 66 15.45 1.87 10.97
CA ASN A 66 15.57 0.42 11.18
C ASN A 66 15.95 -0.36 9.89
N GLY A 67 16.28 0.33 8.81
CA GLY A 67 16.47 -0.29 7.50
C GLY A 67 15.15 -0.65 6.81
N TRP A 68 15.27 -1.45 5.74
CA TRP A 68 14.14 -2.13 5.12
C TRP A 68 14.28 -3.62 5.38
N PRO A 69 13.72 -4.12 6.50
CA PRO A 69 13.80 -5.54 6.81
C PRO A 69 13.05 -6.33 5.75
N VAL A 70 13.70 -7.39 5.27
CA VAL A 70 13.08 -8.37 4.40
C VAL A 70 12.87 -9.64 5.23
N PRO A 71 11.68 -10.25 5.20
CA PRO A 71 11.46 -11.53 5.87
C PRO A 71 12.45 -12.58 5.36
N ARG A 72 13.02 -13.36 6.30
CA ARG A 72 13.84 -14.52 5.93
C ARG A 72 12.95 -15.51 5.16
N GLY A 73 13.38 -15.90 3.96
CA GLY A 73 12.57 -16.71 3.04
C GLY A 73 11.70 -15.91 2.06
N GLY A 74 11.78 -14.57 2.09
CA GLY A 74 11.06 -13.70 1.15
C GLY A 74 9.58 -13.51 1.50
N SER A 75 8.83 -12.92 0.57
CA SER A 75 7.42 -12.55 0.76
C SER A 75 6.53 -13.73 1.13
N GLN A 76 6.83 -14.93 0.61
CA GLN A 76 6.09 -16.16 0.90
C GLN A 76 6.03 -16.45 2.41
N ALA A 77 7.10 -16.16 3.16
CA ALA A 77 7.14 -16.40 4.60
C ALA A 77 6.07 -15.60 5.36
N ILE A 78 5.70 -14.41 4.87
CA ILE A 78 4.61 -13.61 5.45
C ILE A 78 3.27 -14.31 5.18
N SER A 79 3.02 -14.72 3.94
CA SER A 79 1.80 -15.43 3.56
C SER A 79 1.63 -16.74 4.31
N ASP A 80 2.71 -17.51 4.49
CA ASP A 80 2.71 -18.76 5.24
C ASP A 80 2.39 -18.54 6.73
N ALA A 81 2.99 -17.51 7.34
CA ALA A 81 2.72 -17.15 8.73
C ALA A 81 1.26 -16.74 8.96
N LEU A 82 0.71 -15.89 8.08
CA LEU A 82 -0.70 -15.48 8.14
C LEU A 82 -1.64 -16.67 7.89
N ALA A 83 -1.30 -17.57 6.96
CA ALA A 83 -2.06 -18.78 6.70
C ALA A 83 -2.05 -19.75 7.89
N SER A 84 -0.91 -19.91 8.57
CA SER A 84 -0.81 -20.69 9.81
C SER A 84 -1.70 -20.09 10.89
N TYR A 85 -1.57 -18.79 11.14
CA TYR A 85 -2.35 -18.09 12.15
C TYR A 85 -3.86 -18.20 11.88
N LEU A 86 -4.30 -18.05 10.63
CA LEU A 86 -5.70 -18.24 10.26
C LEU A 86 -6.20 -19.66 10.61
N ARG A 87 -5.41 -20.69 10.32
CA ARG A 87 -5.75 -22.09 10.65
C ARG A 87 -5.80 -22.32 12.15
N GLU A 88 -4.89 -21.73 12.92
CA GLU A 88 -4.89 -21.78 14.39
C GLU A 88 -6.16 -21.15 14.99
N GLN A 89 -6.70 -20.11 14.34
CA GLN A 89 -7.99 -19.52 14.71
C GLN A 89 -9.20 -20.30 14.17
N GLY A 90 -9.00 -21.50 13.59
CA GLY A 90 -10.06 -22.35 13.06
C GLY A 90 -10.53 -21.99 11.63
N GLY A 91 -9.82 -21.09 10.95
CA GLY A 91 -10.11 -20.71 9.57
C GLY A 91 -9.67 -21.78 8.57
N THR A 92 -10.34 -21.82 7.41
CA THR A 92 -10.05 -22.75 6.32
C THR A 92 -9.57 -22.02 5.07
N ILE A 93 -8.54 -22.54 4.41
CA ILE A 93 -8.02 -22.00 3.15
C ILE A 93 -8.28 -23.01 2.04
N ARG A 94 -8.97 -22.57 0.97
CA ARG A 94 -9.23 -23.37 -0.23
C ARG A 94 -8.51 -22.74 -1.42
N THR A 95 -7.53 -23.45 -1.97
CA THR A 95 -6.77 -23.03 -3.16
C THR A 95 -7.20 -23.83 -4.38
N GLY A 96 -6.83 -23.39 -5.59
CA GLY A 96 -7.20 -24.08 -6.84
C GLY A 96 -8.69 -23.97 -7.20
N SER A 97 -9.43 -23.10 -6.51
CA SER A 97 -10.84 -22.83 -6.76
C SER A 97 -11.00 -21.37 -7.16
N GLU A 98 -11.29 -21.12 -8.44
CA GLU A 98 -11.65 -19.79 -8.92
C GLU A 98 -13.14 -19.56 -8.68
N VAL A 99 -13.48 -18.50 -7.93
CA VAL A 99 -14.89 -18.10 -7.72
C VAL A 99 -15.32 -17.24 -8.90
N LYS A 100 -16.30 -17.73 -9.67
CA LYS A 100 -16.79 -17.03 -10.87
C LYS A 100 -18.11 -16.32 -10.63
N ARG A 101 -18.90 -16.80 -9.67
CA ARG A 101 -20.23 -16.29 -9.36
C ARG A 101 -20.49 -16.31 -7.86
N LEU A 102 -21.27 -15.36 -7.37
CA LEU A 102 -21.56 -15.22 -5.94
C LEU A 102 -22.32 -16.43 -5.36
N ASP A 103 -23.10 -17.14 -6.18
CA ASP A 103 -23.85 -18.34 -5.77
C ASP A 103 -22.96 -19.59 -5.58
N GLU A 104 -21.68 -19.53 -5.96
CA GLU A 104 -20.69 -20.58 -5.69
C GLU A 104 -20.13 -20.52 -4.26
N LEU A 105 -20.38 -19.41 -3.54
CA LEU A 105 -19.88 -19.19 -2.19
C LEU A 105 -20.84 -19.79 -1.14
N PRO A 106 -20.30 -20.38 -0.05
CA PRO A 106 -21.12 -20.90 1.03
C PRO A 106 -21.84 -19.75 1.77
N PRO A 107 -23.05 -19.98 2.31
CA PRO A 107 -23.79 -18.96 3.06
C PRO A 107 -22.94 -18.30 4.15
N ALA A 108 -22.82 -16.99 4.09
CA ALA A 108 -22.07 -16.18 5.05
C ALA A 108 -22.83 -14.92 5.44
N ARG A 109 -22.50 -14.36 6.61
CA ARG A 109 -23.05 -13.07 7.07
C ARG A 109 -22.50 -11.88 6.28
N ALA A 110 -21.29 -12.03 5.74
CA ALA A 110 -20.61 -11.03 4.93
C ALA A 110 -19.60 -11.72 4.01
N TYR A 111 -19.37 -11.13 2.84
CA TYR A 111 -18.30 -11.52 1.93
C TYR A 111 -17.32 -10.35 1.79
N ILE A 112 -16.03 -10.64 1.89
CA ILE A 112 -14.95 -9.67 1.67
C ILE A 112 -14.17 -10.16 0.45
N PHE A 113 -14.09 -9.32 -0.57
CA PHE A 113 -13.37 -9.61 -1.81
C PHE A 113 -12.07 -8.81 -1.85
N ASP A 114 -10.94 -9.49 -1.72
CA ASP A 114 -9.61 -8.95 -2.00
C ASP A 114 -9.27 -9.16 -3.49
N THR A 115 -10.12 -8.61 -4.36
CA THR A 115 -9.98 -8.69 -5.83
C THR A 115 -10.07 -7.29 -6.42
N SER A 116 -9.74 -7.14 -7.71
CA SER A 116 -10.02 -5.87 -8.38
C SER A 116 -11.52 -5.54 -8.38
N PRO A 117 -11.92 -4.26 -8.43
CA PRO A 117 -13.33 -3.87 -8.51
C PRO A 117 -14.05 -4.46 -9.73
N SER A 118 -13.36 -4.59 -10.86
CA SER A 118 -13.89 -5.23 -12.07
C SER A 118 -14.12 -6.74 -11.91
N ALA A 119 -13.26 -7.43 -11.17
CA ALA A 119 -13.46 -8.84 -10.84
C ALA A 119 -14.67 -9.04 -9.92
N LEU A 120 -14.80 -8.19 -8.89
CA LEU A 120 -15.97 -8.19 -8.01
C LEU A 120 -17.26 -7.92 -8.81
N ALA A 121 -17.27 -6.92 -9.69
CA ALA A 121 -18.43 -6.59 -10.51
C ALA A 121 -18.90 -7.78 -11.35
N ARG A 122 -17.97 -8.53 -11.93
CA ARG A 122 -18.25 -9.77 -12.67
C ARG A 122 -18.82 -10.86 -11.77
N ILE A 123 -18.20 -11.13 -10.63
CA ILE A 123 -18.60 -12.22 -9.71
C ILE A 123 -19.98 -11.96 -9.09
N ALA A 124 -20.23 -10.72 -8.67
CA ALA A 124 -21.46 -10.31 -7.99
C ALA A 124 -22.57 -9.85 -8.95
N GLY A 125 -22.34 -9.86 -10.27
CA GLY A 125 -23.34 -9.48 -11.27
C GLY A 125 -23.75 -8.01 -11.20
N LEU A 126 -22.81 -7.11 -10.89
CA LEU A 126 -23.08 -5.68 -10.66
C LEU A 126 -23.20 -4.85 -11.97
N GLY A 127 -23.32 -5.51 -13.12
CA GLY A 127 -23.46 -4.86 -14.43
C GLY A 127 -22.27 -3.96 -14.76
N SER A 128 -22.55 -2.69 -15.05
CA SER A 128 -21.53 -1.68 -15.39
C SER A 128 -20.90 -1.00 -14.17
N ALA A 129 -21.18 -1.46 -12.94
CA ALA A 129 -20.49 -0.96 -11.77
C ALA A 129 -18.97 -1.13 -11.95
N TYR A 130 -18.21 -0.06 -11.68
CA TYR A 130 -16.76 0.00 -11.86
C TYR A 130 -16.25 -0.09 -13.32
N SER A 131 -17.10 0.11 -14.33
CA SER A 131 -16.67 0.15 -15.75
C SER A 131 -15.62 1.21 -16.07
N HIS A 132 -15.56 2.28 -15.26
CA HIS A 132 -14.61 3.38 -15.39
C HIS A 132 -13.45 3.31 -14.39
N TYR A 133 -13.35 2.22 -13.61
CA TYR A 133 -12.22 2.00 -12.72
C TYR A 133 -10.97 1.68 -13.55
N ARG A 134 -9.95 2.56 -13.47
CA ARG A 134 -8.65 2.42 -14.15
C ARG A 134 -7.57 2.16 -13.12
#